data_AF-K5WE67-F1
#
_entry.id   AF-K5WE67-F1
#
_cell.length_a   1.000
_cell.length_b   1.000
_cell.length_c   1.000
_cell.angle_alpha   90.00
_cell.angle_beta   90.00
_cell.angle_gamma   90.00
#
_symmetry.space_group_name_H-M   'P 1'
#
loop_
_entity.id
_entity.type
_entity.pdbx_description
1 polymer ?
#
loop_
_entity_poly.entity_id
_entity_poly.type
_entity_poly.pdbx_seq_one_letter_code
_entity_poly.pdbx_strand_id
1 'polypeptide(L)'
;MLRSLLSPLSNRFPLTPRPDVSTFPVVDEPSPEDFARDVLVEVMRNAVERLKVAEGLSDRTQVLVEVHGIMVQDACTKDVFREMDGFLVLMSVLSTMQPGHSWALAEPGDEIVHEVLDAVRLVFVIVSEAMDNHKANTSFFEVCIYS
;
A
#
# COMPACT_ATOMS: atom_id res chain seq x y z
N MET A 1 27.15 60.19 17.69
CA MET A 1 26.52 60.04 19.01
C MET A 1 26.49 58.55 19.35
N LEU A 2 26.99 58.20 20.54
CA LEU A 2 27.12 56.86 21.15
C LEU A 2 28.07 55.84 20.48
N ARG A 3 29.37 56.19 20.47
CA ARG A 3 30.45 55.19 20.62
C ARG A 3 30.70 55.02 22.13
N SER A 4 30.99 53.78 22.54
CA SER A 4 31.47 53.33 23.85
C SER A 4 30.43 52.59 24.70
N LEU A 5 30.91 51.49 25.31
CA LEU A 5 30.22 50.53 26.19
C LEU A 5 29.49 49.42 25.39
N LEU A 6 29.91 48.14 25.33
CA LEU A 6 30.69 47.32 26.25
C LEU A 6 31.35 46.15 25.50
N SER A 7 32.63 45.90 25.78
CA SER A 7 33.34 44.67 25.42
C SER A 7 32.98 43.52 26.41
N PRO A 8 33.48 42.28 26.23
CA PRO A 8 32.70 41.06 26.40
C PRO A 8 32.79 40.47 27.82
N LEU A 9 31.68 39.93 28.33
CA LEU A 9 31.70 39.13 29.56
C LEU A 9 32.06 37.68 29.24
N SER A 10 33.36 37.42 29.18
CA SER A 10 33.90 36.08 29.40
C SER A 10 33.69 35.74 30.88
N ASN A 11 32.61 35.00 31.19
CA ASN A 11 32.43 34.41 32.51
C ASN A 11 32.84 32.94 32.43
N ARG A 12 34.09 32.67 32.85
CA ARG A 12 34.60 31.32 33.11
C ARG A 12 33.78 30.71 34.24
N PHE A 13 32.85 29.81 33.91
CA PHE A 13 32.26 28.93 34.92
C PHE A 13 33.23 27.77 35.21
N PRO A 14 33.54 27.48 36.48
CA PRO A 14 34.44 26.40 36.86
C PRO A 14 33.78 25.03 36.65
N LEU A 15 34.60 24.09 36.18
CA LEU A 15 34.31 22.67 35.96
C LEU A 15 33.96 21.96 37.28
N THR A 16 32.76 21.39 37.42
CA THR A 16 32.47 20.21 38.26
C THR A 16 31.09 19.60 37.91
N PRO A 17 30.87 18.31 38.23
CA PRO A 17 30.99 17.18 37.33
C PRO A 17 29.66 16.79 36.65
N ARG A 18 29.83 16.26 35.44
CA ARG A 18 28.86 15.56 34.59
C ARG A 18 27.87 14.68 35.40
N PRO A 19 26.56 14.96 35.39
CA PRO A 19 25.59 13.89 35.44
C PRO A 19 25.65 13.16 34.10
N ASP A 20 25.64 11.84 34.14
CA ASP A 20 25.70 10.97 32.97
C ASP A 20 24.83 11.52 31.84
N VAL A 21 25.43 11.57 30.65
CA VAL A 21 24.67 11.67 29.41
C VAL A 21 23.86 10.40 29.35
N SER A 22 22.68 10.44 29.98
CA SER A 22 21.61 9.50 29.70
C SER A 22 21.40 9.67 28.21
N THR A 23 21.90 8.69 27.48
CA THR A 23 21.65 8.46 26.06
C THR A 23 20.18 8.09 26.01
N PHE A 24 19.31 9.10 26.18
CA PHE A 24 17.94 8.98 25.75
C PHE A 24 18.05 8.68 24.25
N PRO A 25 17.48 7.57 23.77
CA PRO A 25 17.40 7.38 22.33
C PRO A 25 16.73 8.64 21.79
N VAL A 26 17.35 9.27 20.80
CA VAL A 26 16.66 10.25 19.97
C VAL A 26 15.49 9.48 19.40
N VAL A 27 14.31 9.65 20.01
CA VAL A 27 13.07 9.22 19.40
C VAL A 27 12.90 10.20 18.27
N ASP A 28 13.37 9.83 17.07
CA ASP A 28 13.06 10.58 15.86
C ASP A 28 11.55 10.76 15.84
N GLU A 29 11.10 12.00 15.95
CA GLU A 29 9.68 12.31 15.81
C GLU A 29 9.25 11.86 14.42
N PRO A 30 8.13 11.10 14.30
CA PRO A 30 7.70 10.56 13.02
C PRO A 30 7.53 11.71 12.03
N SER A 31 8.18 11.60 10.88
CA SER A 31 8.08 12.62 9.86
C SER A 31 6.67 12.59 9.25
N PRO A 32 6.20 13.70 8.64
CA PRO A 32 4.95 13.71 7.90
C PRO A 32 4.89 12.66 6.78
N GLU A 33 6.05 12.28 6.22
CA GLU A 33 6.16 11.23 5.21
C GLU A 33 5.91 9.84 5.79
N ASP A 34 6.44 9.56 6.98
CA ASP A 34 6.18 8.30 7.69
C ASP A 34 4.69 8.14 8.01
N PHE A 35 4.05 9.23 8.46
CA PHE A 35 2.61 9.23 8.69
C PHE A 35 1.82 8.95 7.40
N ALA A 36 2.19 9.56 6.27
CA ALA A 36 1.52 9.31 5.00
C ALA A 36 1.65 7.84 4.56
N ARG A 37 2.84 7.24 4.76
CA ARG A 37 3.07 5.82 4.48
C ARG A 37 2.23 4.92 5.38
N ASP A 38 2.17 5.20 6.68
CA ASP A 38 1.34 4.45 7.62
C ASP A 38 -0.15 4.49 7.24
N VAL A 39 -0.63 5.64 6.79
CA VAL A 39 -2.00 5.77 6.27
C VAL A 39 -2.20 4.92 5.02
N LEU A 40 -1.28 4.94 4.05
CA LEU A 40 -1.39 4.12 2.84
C LEU A 40 -1.37 2.62 3.14
N VAL A 41 -0.55 2.19 4.11
CA VAL A 41 -0.53 0.81 4.60
C VAL A 41 -1.90 0.40 5.12
N GLU A 42 -2.49 1.23 5.99
CA GLU A 42 -3.80 0.94 6.59
C GLU A 42 -4.92 0.97 5.54
N VAL A 43 -4.87 1.92 4.60
CA VAL A 43 -5.83 2.00 3.49
C VAL A 43 -5.73 0.77 2.58
N MET A 44 -4.53 0.28 2.28
CA MET A 44 -4.34 -0.96 1.52
C MET A 44 -4.90 -2.17 2.26
N ARG A 45 -4.63 -2.32 3.57
CA ARG A 45 -5.20 -3.41 4.38
C ARG A 45 -6.72 -3.42 4.33
N ASN A 46 -7.33 -2.26 4.54
CA ASN A 46 -8.78 -2.10 4.50
C ASN A 46 -9.37 -2.36 3.11
N ALA A 47 -8.66 -2.01 2.03
CA ALA A 47 -9.09 -2.31 0.68
C ALA A 47 -9.06 -3.82 0.39
N VAL A 48 -8.00 -4.52 0.78
CA VAL A 48 -7.90 -5.98 0.58
C VAL A 48 -8.93 -6.73 1.43
N GLU A 49 -9.17 -6.32 2.67
CA GLU A 49 -10.22 -6.92 3.51
C GLU A 49 -11.62 -6.71 2.93
N ARG A 50 -11.91 -5.52 2.38
CA ARG A 50 -13.17 -5.29 1.66
C ARG A 50 -13.28 -6.15 0.41
N LEU A 51 -12.18 -6.37 -0.31
CA LEU A 51 -12.20 -7.22 -1.51
C LEU A 51 -12.55 -8.68 -1.17
N LYS A 52 -12.10 -9.18 -0.01
CA LYS A 52 -12.41 -10.53 0.48
C LYS A 52 -13.91 -10.74 0.72
N VAL A 53 -14.60 -9.71 1.19
CA VAL A 53 -16.04 -9.78 1.53
C VAL A 53 -16.96 -9.19 0.45
N ALA A 54 -16.40 -8.59 -0.60
CA ALA A 54 -17.19 -7.99 -1.67
C ALA A 54 -17.96 -9.06 -2.46
N GLU A 55 -19.26 -8.84 -2.60
CA GLU A 55 -20.18 -9.70 -3.34
C GLU A 55 -20.65 -9.01 -4.62
N GLY A 56 -20.75 -9.78 -5.71
CA GLY A 56 -21.15 -9.23 -7.00
C GLY A 56 -20.01 -8.55 -7.78
N LEU A 57 -20.23 -8.40 -9.09
CA LEU A 57 -19.20 -7.91 -10.02
C LEU A 57 -18.90 -6.42 -9.80
N SER A 58 -19.93 -5.59 -9.65
CA SER A 58 -19.79 -4.13 -9.49
C SER A 58 -18.94 -3.78 -8.27
N ASP A 59 -19.29 -4.32 -7.10
CA ASP A 59 -18.62 -4.00 -5.83
C ASP A 59 -17.16 -4.47 -5.86
N ARG A 60 -16.91 -5.67 -6.40
CA ARG A 60 -15.54 -6.18 -6.59
C ARG A 60 -14.74 -5.30 -7.53
N THR A 61 -15.30 -4.89 -8.66
CA THR A 61 -14.63 -3.99 -9.62
C THR A 61 -14.29 -2.66 -8.97
N GLN A 62 -15.19 -2.07 -8.20
CA GLN A 62 -14.92 -0.83 -7.47
C GLN A 62 -13.76 -0.99 -6.49
N VAL A 63 -13.76 -2.05 -5.67
CA VAL A 63 -12.67 -2.29 -4.72
C VAL A 63 -11.35 -2.58 -5.45
N LEU A 64 -11.37 -3.29 -6.59
CA LEU A 64 -10.18 -3.49 -7.41
C LEU A 64 -9.59 -2.18 -7.93
N VAL A 65 -10.43 -1.22 -8.36
CA VAL A 65 -9.97 0.11 -8.79
C VAL A 65 -9.27 0.83 -7.65
N GLU A 66 -9.82 0.74 -6.44
CA GLU A 66 -9.23 1.33 -5.24
C GLU A 66 -7.89 0.67 -4.89
N VAL A 67 -7.83 -0.67 -4.87
CA VAL A 67 -6.58 -1.43 -4.64
C VAL A 67 -5.51 -1.00 -5.62
N HIS A 68 -5.83 -0.93 -6.91
CA HIS A 68 -4.89 -0.46 -7.93
C HIS A 68 -4.42 0.97 -7.65
N GLY A 69 -5.36 1.88 -7.35
CA GLY A 69 -5.07 3.28 -7.08
C GLY A 69 -4.19 3.50 -5.84
N ILE A 70 -4.29 2.65 -4.82
CA ILE A 70 -3.40 2.69 -3.65
C ILE A 70 -2.02 2.12 -4.02
N MET A 71 -1.99 1.02 -4.79
CA MET A 71 -0.77 0.31 -5.13
C MET A 71 0.25 1.15 -5.91
N VAL A 72 -0.25 2.03 -6.78
CA VAL A 72 0.60 2.92 -7.60
C VAL A 72 1.15 4.13 -6.83
N GLN A 73 0.66 4.40 -5.60
CA GLN A 73 1.10 5.58 -4.84
C GLN A 73 2.45 5.35 -4.15
N ASP A 74 2.66 4.16 -3.56
CA ASP A 74 3.90 3.84 -2.86
C ASP A 74 4.21 2.34 -2.92
N ALA A 75 5.47 2.02 -3.17
CA ALA A 75 5.93 0.63 -3.34
C ALA A 75 5.70 -0.23 -2.08
N CYS A 76 5.71 0.34 -0.87
CA CYS A 76 5.49 -0.43 0.36
C CYS A 76 4.09 -1.06 0.42
N THR A 77 3.12 -0.49 -0.29
CA THR A 77 1.76 -1.04 -0.35
C THR A 77 1.72 -2.37 -1.12
N LYS A 78 2.70 -2.63 -2.00
CA LYS A 78 2.86 -3.92 -2.70
C LYS A 78 3.22 -5.05 -1.73
N ASP A 79 4.02 -4.77 -0.70
CA ASP A 79 4.31 -5.72 0.38
C ASP A 79 3.07 -6.00 1.22
N VAL A 80 2.35 -4.95 1.62
CA VAL A 80 1.09 -5.09 2.37
C VAL A 80 0.06 -5.91 1.59
N PHE A 81 -0.07 -5.66 0.28
CA PHE A 81 -0.95 -6.43 -0.59
C PHE A 81 -0.60 -7.93 -0.57
N ARG A 82 0.70 -8.27 -0.67
CA ARG A 82 1.16 -9.67 -0.56
C ARG A 82 0.83 -10.26 0.82
N GLU A 83 1.17 -9.54 1.89
CA GLU A 83 0.98 -9.98 3.28
C GLU A 83 -0.50 -10.24 3.63
N MET A 84 -1.42 -9.52 2.98
CA MET A 84 -2.86 -9.67 3.17
C MET A 84 -3.50 -10.75 2.27
N ASP A 85 -2.69 -11.63 1.69
CA ASP A 85 -3.08 -12.67 0.73
C ASP A 85 -3.68 -12.12 -0.58
N GLY A 86 -3.31 -10.90 -0.97
CA GLY A 86 -3.91 -10.19 -2.10
C GLY A 86 -3.90 -10.97 -3.40
N PHE A 87 -2.80 -11.68 -3.71
CA PHE A 87 -2.74 -12.53 -4.91
C PHE A 87 -3.77 -13.67 -4.89
N LEU A 88 -3.95 -14.34 -3.75
CA LEU A 88 -4.93 -15.41 -3.61
C LEU A 88 -6.35 -14.86 -3.72
N VAL A 89 -6.60 -13.67 -3.15
CA VAL A 89 -7.88 -12.96 -3.28
C VAL A 89 -8.18 -12.65 -4.75
N LEU A 90 -7.20 -12.17 -5.52
CA LEU A 90 -7.38 -11.93 -6.96
C LEU A 90 -7.72 -13.21 -7.74
N MET A 91 -7.08 -14.34 -7.43
CA MET A 91 -7.42 -15.63 -8.03
C MET A 91 -8.83 -16.09 -7.67
N SER A 92 -9.24 -15.90 -6.40
CA SER A 92 -10.61 -16.17 -5.94
C SER A 92 -11.62 -15.32 -6.71
N VAL A 93 -11.35 -14.03 -6.87
CA VAL A 93 -12.18 -13.10 -7.64
C VAL A 93 -12.31 -13.58 -9.10
N LEU A 94 -11.21 -13.89 -9.78
CA LEU A 94 -11.25 -14.42 -11.15
C LEU A 94 -12.03 -15.74 -11.26
N SER A 95 -11.85 -16.66 -10.30
CA SER A 95 -12.53 -17.95 -10.30
C SER A 95 -14.05 -17.84 -10.13
N THR A 96 -14.50 -16.77 -9.47
CA THR A 96 -15.91 -16.51 -9.15
C THR A 96 -16.51 -15.40 -10.02
N MET A 97 -15.75 -14.83 -10.95
CA MET A 97 -16.21 -13.85 -11.95
C MET A 97 -17.00 -14.49 -13.10
N GLN A 98 -17.24 -15.80 -13.06
CA GLN A 98 -18.18 -16.43 -13.96
C GLN A 98 -19.58 -15.87 -13.66
N PRO A 99 -20.25 -15.21 -14.62
CA PRO A 99 -21.69 -15.10 -14.51
C PRO A 99 -22.22 -16.52 -14.43
N GLY A 100 -23.33 -16.76 -13.72
CA GLY A 100 -23.96 -18.07 -13.67
C GLY A 100 -24.38 -18.58 -15.06
N HIS A 101 -25.48 -19.31 -15.15
CA HIS A 101 -25.93 -19.96 -16.40
C HIS A 101 -26.12 -19.06 -17.66
N SER A 102 -25.86 -17.75 -17.57
CA SER A 102 -25.94 -16.74 -18.63
C SER A 102 -24.75 -16.68 -19.60
N TRP A 103 -23.52 -17.14 -19.28
CA TRP A 103 -22.41 -17.00 -20.26
C TRP A 103 -22.66 -17.80 -21.55
N ALA A 104 -23.37 -18.93 -21.47
CA ALA A 104 -23.71 -19.75 -22.63
C ALA A 104 -24.77 -19.10 -23.55
N LEU A 105 -25.46 -18.07 -23.07
CA LEU A 105 -26.51 -17.35 -23.79
C LEU A 105 -26.12 -15.90 -24.11
N ALA A 106 -25.01 -15.41 -23.55
CA ALA A 106 -24.56 -14.05 -23.74
C ALA A 106 -23.92 -13.91 -25.13
N GLU A 107 -24.37 -12.92 -25.89
CA GLU A 107 -23.79 -12.62 -27.19
C GLU A 107 -22.56 -11.71 -27.03
N PRO A 108 -21.57 -11.81 -27.93
CA PRO A 108 -20.46 -10.87 -27.98
C PRO A 108 -20.99 -9.45 -28.23
N GLY A 109 -21.03 -8.62 -27.19
CA GLY A 109 -21.60 -7.27 -27.22
C GLY A 109 -22.56 -6.96 -26.07
N ASP A 110 -22.98 -7.97 -25.31
CA ASP A 110 -23.76 -7.76 -24.10
C ASP A 110 -22.95 -6.99 -23.05
N GLU A 111 -23.60 -6.03 -22.38
CA GLU A 111 -22.99 -5.18 -21.36
C GLU A 111 -22.34 -6.00 -20.24
N ILE A 112 -22.97 -7.09 -19.84
CA ILE A 112 -22.45 -8.03 -18.83
C ILE A 112 -21.11 -8.66 -19.25
N VAL A 113 -20.91 -8.93 -20.54
CA VAL A 113 -19.65 -9.49 -21.06
C VAL A 113 -18.55 -8.44 -21.00
N HIS A 114 -18.88 -7.19 -21.33
CA HIS A 114 -17.94 -6.07 -21.24
C HIS A 114 -17.50 -5.81 -19.80
N GLU A 115 -18.45 -5.78 -18.86
CA GLU A 115 -18.15 -5.58 -17.43
C GLU A 115 -17.22 -6.67 -16.88
N VAL A 116 -17.51 -7.94 -17.20
CA VAL A 116 -16.66 -9.06 -16.77
C VAL A 116 -15.26 -8.94 -17.37
N LEU A 117 -15.14 -8.61 -18.66
CA LEU A 117 -13.84 -8.44 -19.31
C LEU A 117 -13.04 -7.29 -18.72
N ASP A 118 -13.68 -6.17 -18.39
CA ASP A 118 -13.01 -5.03 -17.79
C ASP A 118 -12.53 -5.33 -16.38
N ALA A 119 -13.32 -6.07 -15.60
CA ALA A 119 -12.92 -6.52 -14.28
C ALA A 119 -11.74 -7.52 -14.36
N VAL A 120 -11.77 -8.47 -15.30
CA VAL A 120 -10.67 -9.41 -15.55
C VAL A 120 -9.40 -8.67 -15.97
N ARG A 121 -9.51 -7.70 -16.89
CA ARG A 121 -8.38 -6.85 -17.29
C ARG A 121 -7.78 -6.12 -16.11
N LEU A 122 -8.63 -5.53 -15.26
CA LEU A 122 -8.18 -4.81 -14.07
C LEU A 122 -7.43 -5.72 -13.10
N VAL A 123 -7.89 -6.97 -12.89
CA VAL A 123 -7.14 -7.95 -12.09
C VAL A 123 -5.73 -8.17 -12.66
N PHE A 124 -5.59 -8.36 -13.97
CA PHE A 124 -4.27 -8.53 -14.59
C PHE A 124 -3.38 -7.29 -14.49
N VAL A 125 -3.97 -6.08 -14.56
CA VAL A 125 -3.23 -4.84 -14.30
C VAL A 125 -2.70 -4.82 -12.87
N ILE A 126 -3.53 -5.16 -11.88
CA ILE A 126 -3.11 -5.19 -10.46
C ILE A 126 -2.03 -6.25 -10.23
N VAL A 127 -2.16 -7.45 -10.80
CA VAL A 127 -1.12 -8.49 -10.70
C VAL A 127 0.20 -8.00 -11.29
N SER A 128 0.14 -7.37 -12.47
CA SER A 128 1.32 -6.82 -13.13
C SER A 128 1.97 -5.72 -12.29
N GLU A 129 1.18 -4.79 -11.78
CA GLU A 129 1.64 -3.70 -10.92
C GLU A 129 2.24 -4.23 -9.60
N ALA A 130 1.61 -5.21 -8.97
CA ALA A 130 2.10 -5.81 -7.73
C ALA A 130 3.47 -6.49 -7.88
N MET A 131 3.82 -6.92 -9.08
CA MET A 131 5.12 -7.53 -9.41
C MET A 131 6.12 -6.52 -10.00
N ASP A 132 5.65 -5.39 -10.55
CA ASP A 132 6.52 -4.43 -11.21
C ASP A 132 7.58 -3.87 -10.26
N ASN A 133 8.84 -4.02 -10.67
CA ASN A 133 10.03 -3.64 -9.91
C ASN A 133 10.08 -4.20 -8.46
N HIS A 134 9.32 -5.27 -8.15
CA HIS A 134 9.13 -5.77 -6.79
C HIS A 134 9.53 -7.25 -6.63
N LYS A 135 10.85 -7.50 -6.55
CA LYS A 135 11.46 -8.86 -6.55
C LYS A 135 10.87 -9.84 -5.54
N ALA A 136 10.54 -9.37 -4.34
CA ALA A 136 9.96 -10.22 -3.30
C ALA A 136 8.58 -10.74 -3.70
N ASN A 137 7.78 -9.92 -4.41
CA ASN A 137 6.46 -10.31 -4.89
C ASN A 137 6.57 -11.24 -6.10
N THR A 138 7.49 -10.95 -7.03
CA THR A 138 7.77 -11.85 -8.16
C THR A 138 8.15 -13.25 -7.67
N SER A 139 9.11 -13.32 -6.73
CA SER A 139 9.57 -14.60 -6.17
C SER A 139 8.46 -15.33 -5.41
N PHE A 140 7.65 -14.60 -4.63
CA PHE A 140 6.52 -15.17 -3.92
C PHE A 140 5.49 -15.77 -4.89
N PHE A 141 5.16 -15.06 -5.96
CA PHE A 141 4.18 -15.51 -6.95
C PHE A 141 4.66 -16.78 -7.68
N GLU A 142 5.94 -16.83 -8.07
CA GLU A 142 6.53 -17.98 -8.75
C GLU A 142 6.58 -19.24 -7.85
N VAL A 143 6.90 -19.08 -6.57
CA VAL A 143 7.10 -20.22 -5.66
C VAL A 143 5.80 -20.72 -5.04
N CYS A 144 4.91 -19.81 -4.61
CA CYS A 144 3.76 -20.16 -3.79
C CYS A 144 2.46 -20.37 -4.59
N ILE A 145 2.37 -19.85 -5.82
CA ILE A 145 1.13 -19.93 -6.63
C ILE A 145 1.26 -20.92 -7.80
N TYR A 146 2.48 -21.20 -8.28
CA TYR A 146 2.72 -22.18 -9.36
C TYR A 146 3.17 -23.57 -8.88
N SER A 147 3.32 -23.81 -7.57
CA SER A 147 3.62 -25.14 -7.00
C SER A 147 2.37 -25.97 -6.77
#